data_AF-A0A391NL03-F1
#
_entry.id   AF-A0A391NL03-F1
#
_cell.length_a   1.000
_cell.length_b   1.000
_cell.length_c   1.000
_cell.angle_alpha   90.00
_cell.angle_beta   90.00
_cell.angle_gamma   90.00
#
_symmetry.space_group_name_H-M   'P 1'
#
loop_
_entity.id
_entity.type
_entity.pdbx_description
1 polymer ?
#
loop_
_entity_poly.entity_id
_entity_poly.type
_entity_poly.pdbx_seq_one_letter_code
_entity_poly.pdbx_strand_id
1 'polypeptide(L)'
;MHQISKGLQVLSQQRIIHRNLKPDNIMLDLSGPVPVVKITSLTWCYILEEDAACHEPGCGNLLYRAPERYARDQNYPYGSEGPDDRPEYGTAADVFATGLIFNQMVKSDWVLRHVRCESDLHDLYLQGNFE
;
A
#
# COMPACT_ATOMS: atom_id res chain seq x y z
N MET A 1 -12.47 8.35 -5.82
CA MET A 1 -11.93 8.28 -4.45
C MET A 1 -12.96 7.93 -3.38
N HIS A 2 -14.12 8.60 -3.28
CA HIS A 2 -15.10 8.34 -2.22
C HIS A 2 -15.44 6.86 -1.96
N GLN A 3 -15.77 6.10 -3.02
CA GLN A 3 -16.10 4.67 -2.88
C GLN A 3 -14.91 3.83 -2.38
N ILE A 4 -13.68 4.13 -2.84
CA ILE A 4 -12.45 3.46 -2.40
C ILE A 4 -12.22 3.73 -0.90
N SER A 5 -12.32 5.00 -0.48
CA SER A 5 -12.15 5.40 0.91
C SER A 5 -13.18 4.74 1.84
N LYS A 6 -14.44 4.58 1.40
CA LYS A 6 -15.45 3.82 2.14
C LYS A 6 -15.10 2.34 2.28
N GLY A 7 -14.61 1.71 1.21
CA GLY A 7 -14.16 0.32 1.26
C GLY A 7 -12.99 0.12 2.24
N LEU A 8 -12.01 1.04 2.19
CA LEU A 8 -10.89 1.08 3.15
C LEU A 8 -11.34 1.27 4.58
N GLN A 9 -12.34 2.14 4.82
CA GLN A 9 -12.90 2.33 6.15
C GLN A 9 -13.46 1.01 6.71
N VAL A 10 -14.17 0.23 5.89
CA VAL A 10 -14.68 -1.09 6.29
C VAL A 10 -13.53 -2.02 6.64
N LEU A 11 -12.48 -2.12 5.80
CA LEU A 11 -11.30 -2.94 6.10
C LEU A 11 -10.65 -2.51 7.42
N SER A 12 -10.43 -1.21 7.60
CA SER A 12 -9.80 -0.68 8.81
C SER A 12 -10.63 -0.92 10.07
N GLN A 13 -11.96 -0.83 10.00
CA GLN A 13 -12.85 -1.13 11.13
C GLN A 13 -12.82 -2.62 11.51
N GLN A 14 -12.58 -3.50 10.52
CA GLN A 14 -12.38 -4.93 10.74
C GLN A 14 -10.91 -5.28 11.03
N ARG A 15 -10.03 -4.26 11.16
CA ARG A 15 -8.59 -4.39 11.38
C ARG A 15 -7.89 -5.24 10.31
N ILE A 16 -8.36 -5.14 9.08
CA ILE A 16 -7.78 -5.78 7.90
C ILE A 16 -6.89 -4.79 7.18
N ILE A 17 -5.64 -5.18 6.92
CA ILE A 17 -4.73 -4.51 6.00
C ILE A 17 -4.78 -5.26 4.67
N HIS A 18 -5.04 -4.57 3.56
CA HIS A 18 -5.05 -5.14 2.21
C HIS A 18 -3.65 -5.45 1.68
N ARG A 19 -2.66 -4.58 1.96
CA ARG A 19 -1.22 -4.74 1.65
C ARG A 19 -0.82 -4.80 0.17
N ASN A 20 -1.79 -4.72 -0.74
CA ASN A 20 -1.60 -4.83 -2.19
C ASN A 20 -2.57 -3.94 -2.99
N LEU A 21 -2.90 -2.76 -2.48
CA LEU A 21 -3.71 -1.82 -3.24
C LEU A 21 -2.90 -1.26 -4.41
N LYS A 22 -3.49 -1.34 -5.60
CA LYS A 22 -2.99 -0.81 -6.86
C LYS A 22 -4.18 -0.67 -7.82
N PRO A 23 -4.09 0.10 -8.91
CA PRO A 23 -5.18 0.29 -9.86
C PRO A 23 -5.79 -1.01 -10.37
N ASP A 24 -4.97 -2.03 -10.62
CA ASP A 24 -5.43 -3.35 -11.09
C ASP A 24 -6.39 -4.05 -10.11
N ASN A 25 -6.27 -3.74 -8.81
CA ASN A 25 -7.08 -4.31 -7.74
C ASN A 25 -8.27 -3.41 -7.37
N ILE A 26 -8.52 -2.36 -8.17
CA ILE A 26 -9.68 -1.48 -8.06
C ILE A 26 -10.54 -1.69 -9.31
N MET A 27 -11.57 -2.53 -9.19
CA MET A 27 -12.43 -2.90 -10.31
C MET A 27 -13.70 -2.05 -10.36
N LEU A 28 -14.26 -1.89 -11.56
CA LEU A 28 -15.54 -1.25 -11.79
C LEU A 28 -16.59 -2.29 -12.16
N ASP A 29 -17.67 -2.33 -11.38
CA ASP A 29 -18.89 -3.04 -11.74
C ASP A 29 -19.84 -2.07 -12.45
N LEU A 30 -20.13 -2.37 -13.71
CA LEU A 30 -20.95 -1.57 -14.62
C LEU A 30 -22.29 -2.22 -14.93
N SER A 31 -22.67 -3.27 -14.18
CA SER A 31 -23.95 -3.99 -14.40
C SER A 31 -25.18 -3.13 -14.06
N GLY A 32 -25.01 -2.11 -13.21
CA GLY A 32 -26.08 -1.20 -12.80
C GLY A 32 -25.98 0.19 -13.44
N PRO A 33 -27.00 1.06 -13.20
CA PRO A 33 -27.03 2.42 -13.74
C PRO A 33 -25.95 3.34 -13.16
N VAL A 34 -25.35 2.96 -12.02
CA VAL A 34 -24.27 3.70 -11.37
C VAL A 34 -23.07 2.77 -11.22
N PRO A 35 -21.88 3.12 -11.74
CA PRO A 35 -20.67 2.33 -11.54
C PRO A 35 -20.32 2.14 -10.06
N VAL A 36 -20.10 0.89 -9.66
CA VAL A 36 -19.68 0.53 -8.31
C VAL A 36 -18.20 0.15 -8.31
N VAL A 37 -17.42 0.79 -7.45
CA VAL A 37 -16.00 0.47 -7.28
C VAL A 37 -15.85 -0.68 -6.30
N LYS A 38 -15.05 -1.69 -6.67
CA LYS A 38 -14.75 -2.87 -5.84
C LYS A 38 -13.26 -2.96 -5.57
N ILE A 39 -12.89 -3.12 -4.30
CA ILE A 39 -11.54 -3.49 -3.89
C ILE A 39 -11.42 -5.02 -4.00
N THR A 40 -10.42 -5.52 -4.71
CA THR A 40 -10.26 -6.96 -5.03
C THR A 40 -8.86 -7.48 -4.70
N SER A 41 -8.64 -8.79 -4.86
CA SER A 41 -7.34 -9.46 -4.62
C SER A 41 -6.91 -9.46 -3.14
N LEU A 42 -7.75 -10.07 -2.29
CA LEU A 42 -7.54 -10.19 -0.84
C LEU A 42 -6.48 -11.23 -0.42
N THR A 43 -5.79 -11.88 -1.38
CA THR A 43 -4.79 -12.92 -1.11
C THR A 43 -3.65 -12.45 -0.20
N TRP A 44 -3.36 -11.16 -0.21
CA TRP A 44 -2.33 -10.53 0.62
C TRP A 44 -2.90 -9.83 1.84
N CYS A 45 -4.21 -9.96 2.13
CA CYS A 45 -4.77 -9.34 3.31
C CYS A 45 -4.15 -9.90 4.59
N TYR A 46 -4.17 -9.09 5.64
CA TYR A 46 -3.75 -9.48 6.98
C TYR A 46 -4.72 -8.93 8.00
N ILE A 47 -5.18 -9.78 8.91
CA ILE A 47 -6.00 -9.36 10.05
C ILE A 47 -5.03 -9.07 11.19
N LEU A 48 -5.02 -7.84 11.67
CA LEU A 48 -4.24 -7.48 12.86
C LEU A 48 -4.82 -8.20 14.07
N GLU A 49 -3.95 -8.66 14.98
CA GLU A 49 -4.31 -9.14 16.33
C GLU A 49 -4.40 -7.94 17.30
N GLU A 50 -5.14 -8.06 18.41
CA GLU A 50 -5.42 -6.92 19.33
C GLU A 50 -4.13 -6.18 19.71
N ASP A 51 -4.13 -4.85 19.55
CA ASP A 51 -3.01 -3.92 19.78
C ASP A 51 -1.68 -4.24 19.08
N ALA A 52 -1.67 -5.18 18.12
CA ALA A 52 -0.47 -5.59 17.39
C ALA A 52 -0.32 -4.85 16.05
N ALA A 53 0.93 -4.59 15.67
CA ALA A 53 1.30 -4.20 14.31
C ALA A 53 1.55 -5.43 13.43
N CYS A 54 1.50 -5.24 12.11
CA CYS A 54 1.94 -6.28 11.19
C CYS A 54 3.46 -6.23 11.06
N HIS A 55 4.12 -7.39 11.22
CA HIS A 55 5.56 -7.56 11.07
C HIS A 55 5.94 -8.43 9.85
N GLU A 56 4.96 -8.81 9.01
CA GLU A 56 5.21 -9.68 7.87
C GLU A 56 5.95 -8.93 6.74
N PRO A 57 7.15 -9.39 6.34
CA PRO A 57 7.92 -8.75 5.29
C PRO A 57 7.31 -9.00 3.90
N GLY A 58 7.39 -7.94 3.07
CA GLY A 58 7.32 -7.92 1.59
C GLY A 58 6.36 -8.86 0.88
N CYS A 59 5.10 -8.60 1.15
CA CYS A 59 4.00 -8.93 0.26
C CYS A 59 3.57 -7.71 -0.59
N GLY A 60 2.82 -7.99 -1.66
CA GLY A 60 2.17 -6.98 -2.49
C GLY A 60 3.10 -6.20 -3.41
N ASN A 61 2.52 -5.25 -4.15
CA ASN A 61 3.22 -4.45 -5.15
C ASN A 61 4.13 -3.40 -4.51
N LEU A 62 5.40 -3.34 -4.96
CA LEU A 62 6.42 -2.41 -4.47
C LEU A 62 6.10 -0.94 -4.76
N LEU A 63 5.54 -0.61 -5.92
CA LEU A 63 5.27 0.77 -6.32
C LEU A 63 4.24 1.45 -5.42
N TYR A 64 3.31 0.70 -4.85
CA TYR A 64 2.26 1.23 -3.98
C TYR A 64 2.55 0.98 -2.50
N ARG A 65 3.74 0.46 -2.19
CA ARG A 65 4.12 0.13 -0.81
C ARG A 65 4.46 1.41 -0.05
N ALA A 66 3.91 1.49 1.15
CA ALA A 66 4.15 2.60 2.06
C ALA A 66 5.57 2.56 2.66
N PRO A 67 6.20 3.72 2.91
CA PRO A 67 7.60 3.82 3.35
C PRO A 67 7.86 3.14 4.70
N GLU A 68 6.89 3.10 5.61
CA GLU A 68 7.02 2.43 6.92
C GLU A 68 7.19 0.91 6.81
N ARG A 69 6.93 0.32 5.65
CA ARG A 69 7.12 -1.13 5.40
C ARG A 69 8.55 -1.50 5.03
N TYR A 70 9.43 -0.51 4.89
CA TYR A 70 10.86 -0.71 4.66
C TYR A 70 11.59 -0.59 6.01
N ALA A 71 12.60 -1.43 6.22
CA ALA A 71 13.41 -1.37 7.44
C ALA A 71 14.10 -0.01 7.56
N ARG A 72 14.23 0.51 8.78
CA ARG A 72 14.93 1.79 9.04
C ARG A 72 16.43 1.73 8.77
N ASP A 73 17.02 0.54 8.69
CA ASP A 73 18.45 0.34 8.53
C ASP A 73 18.78 -0.34 7.19
N GLN A 74 19.63 0.32 6.39
CA GLN A 74 20.09 -0.15 5.07
C GLN A 74 20.91 -1.45 5.16
N ASN A 75 21.38 -1.81 6.36
CA ASN A 75 22.17 -3.02 6.60
C ASN A 75 21.35 -4.29 6.81
N TYR A 76 20.02 -4.20 6.88
CA TYR A 76 19.13 -5.36 7.05
C TYR A 76 18.39 -5.65 5.74
N PRO A 77 19.01 -6.44 4.83
CA PRO A 77 18.36 -6.82 3.58
C PRO A 77 17.09 -7.62 3.88
N TYR A 78 16.11 -7.43 2.99
CA TYR A 78 14.85 -8.17 2.99
C TYR A 78 15.06 -9.68 3.28
N GLY A 79 14.57 -10.14 4.44
CA GLY A 79 14.69 -11.55 4.87
C GLY A 79 15.70 -11.84 5.99
N SER A 80 16.38 -10.85 6.55
CA SER A 80 17.24 -11.04 7.73
C SER A 80 16.44 -11.42 8.98
N GLU A 81 16.69 -12.61 9.52
CA GLU A 81 16.00 -13.26 10.65
C GLU A 81 16.38 -12.67 12.04
N GLY A 82 16.49 -11.35 12.15
CA GLY A 82 16.64 -10.66 13.44
C GLY A 82 15.31 -10.67 14.21
N PRO A 83 15.29 -10.89 15.55
CA PRO A 83 14.03 -11.08 16.27
C PRO A 83 13.16 -9.83 16.50
N ASP A 84 13.62 -8.60 16.23
CA ASP A 84 12.93 -7.39 16.75
C ASP A 84 12.98 -6.13 15.86
N ASP A 85 13.69 -6.14 14.71
CA ASP A 85 13.85 -4.94 13.86
C ASP A 85 12.91 -4.92 12.62
N ARG A 86 11.87 -5.76 12.60
CA ARG A 86 10.97 -5.80 11.45
C ARG A 86 10.08 -4.55 11.42
N PRO A 87 9.92 -3.91 10.25
CA PRO A 87 9.08 -2.74 10.13
C PRO A 87 7.64 -3.05 10.57
N GLU A 88 7.15 -2.28 11.52
CA GLU A 88 5.77 -2.32 11.99
C GLU A 88 4.88 -1.46 11.09
N TYR A 89 3.76 -2.03 10.64
CA TYR A 89 2.79 -1.29 9.84
C TYR A 89 1.35 -1.72 10.10
N GLY A 90 0.43 -0.81 9.81
CA GLY A 90 -1.00 -0.97 10.03
C GLY A 90 -1.83 -0.60 8.81
N THR A 91 -3.12 -0.34 9.03
CA THR A 91 -4.07 0.03 7.99
C THR A 91 -3.73 1.36 7.29
N ALA A 92 -2.89 2.20 7.91
CA ALA A 92 -2.36 3.42 7.33
C ALA A 92 -1.55 3.18 6.03
N ALA A 93 -0.91 2.01 5.90
CA ALA A 93 -0.17 1.65 4.69
C ALA A 93 -1.08 1.60 3.44
N ASP A 94 -2.33 1.17 3.62
CA ASP A 94 -3.31 1.15 2.54
C ASP A 94 -3.84 2.55 2.19
N VAL A 95 -3.86 3.46 3.16
CA VAL A 95 -4.19 4.88 2.93
C VAL A 95 -3.12 5.53 2.06
N PHE A 96 -1.84 5.25 2.33
CA PHE A 96 -0.72 5.71 1.49
C PHE A 96 -0.84 5.22 0.05
N ALA A 97 -1.05 3.91 -0.14
CA ALA A 97 -1.25 3.31 -1.46
C ALA A 97 -2.41 3.98 -2.22
N THR A 98 -3.50 4.28 -1.51
CA THR A 98 -4.66 4.98 -2.05
C THR A 98 -4.35 6.41 -2.47
N GLY A 99 -3.45 7.10 -1.75
CA GLY A 99 -2.93 8.41 -2.16
C GLY A 99 -2.18 8.36 -3.48
N LEU A 100 -1.35 7.33 -3.70
CA LEU A 100 -0.64 7.11 -4.96
C LEU A 100 -1.62 6.80 -6.11
N ILE A 101 -2.62 5.93 -5.86
CA ILE A 101 -3.68 5.66 -6.84
C ILE A 101 -4.43 6.94 -7.21
N PHE A 102 -4.77 7.77 -6.22
CA PHE A 102 -5.41 9.06 -6.49
C PHE A 102 -4.51 9.96 -7.33
N ASN A 103 -3.25 10.10 -6.97
CA ASN A 103 -2.27 10.88 -7.72
C ASN A 103 -2.22 10.44 -9.19
N GLN A 104 -2.19 9.14 -9.47
CA GLN A 104 -2.26 8.61 -10.84
C GLN A 104 -3.49 9.07 -11.61
N MET A 105 -4.63 9.12 -10.93
CA MET A 105 -5.90 9.45 -11.56
C MET A 105 -5.96 10.93 -11.93
N VAL A 106 -5.34 11.82 -11.13
CA VAL A 106 -5.39 13.26 -11.36
C VAL A 106 -4.19 13.83 -12.12
N LYS A 107 -3.05 13.14 -12.11
CA LYS A 107 -1.84 13.58 -12.81
C LYS A 107 -1.67 12.79 -14.09
N SER A 108 -1.55 13.50 -15.22
CA SER A 108 -1.12 12.91 -16.49
C SER A 108 0.31 12.38 -16.41
N ASP A 109 1.10 12.93 -15.49
CA ASP A 109 2.49 12.60 -15.27
C ASP A 109 2.64 11.81 -13.96
N TRP A 110 2.72 10.47 -14.08
CA TRP A 110 2.73 9.55 -12.95
C TRP A 110 3.97 9.78 -12.08
N VAL A 111 3.76 9.96 -10.78
CA VAL A 111 4.82 10.33 -9.83
C VAL A 111 5.95 9.29 -9.72
N LEU A 112 5.64 8.01 -9.97
CA LEU A 112 6.63 6.92 -9.92
C LEU A 112 7.11 6.49 -11.31
N ARG A 113 6.96 7.32 -12.35
CA ARG A 113 7.30 6.93 -13.74
C ARG A 113 8.79 6.63 -13.96
N HIS A 114 9.64 7.19 -13.10
CA HIS A 114 11.09 7.04 -13.18
C HIS A 114 11.61 5.88 -12.31
N VAL A 115 10.75 5.29 -11.46
CA VAL A 115 11.13 4.16 -10.62
C VAL A 115 11.32 2.93 -11.51
N ARG A 116 12.52 2.36 -11.49
CA ARG A 116 12.87 1.12 -12.21
C ARG A 116 13.17 -0.02 -11.25
N CYS A 117 13.59 0.28 -10.04
CA CYS A 117 13.91 -0.69 -9.00
C CYS A 117 13.49 -0.22 -7.60
N GLU A 118 13.60 -1.11 -6.62
CA GLU A 118 13.25 -0.83 -5.23
C GLU A 118 14.15 0.25 -4.60
N SER A 119 15.41 0.34 -5.01
CA SER A 119 16.32 1.39 -4.57
C SER A 119 15.84 2.78 -4.99
N ASP A 120 15.31 2.93 -6.23
CA ASP A 120 14.77 4.21 -6.70
C ASP A 120 13.56 4.66 -5.86
N LEU A 121 12.72 3.71 -5.43
CA LEU A 121 11.57 3.97 -4.55
C LEU A 121 12.02 4.45 -3.18
N HIS A 122 13.00 3.76 -2.60
CA HIS A 122 13.55 4.09 -1.30
C HIS A 122 14.17 5.50 -1.31
N ASP A 123 14.96 5.82 -2.34
CA ASP A 123 15.54 7.15 -2.52
C ASP A 123 14.47 8.22 -2.71
N LEU A 124 13.43 7.95 -3.51
CA LEU A 124 12.31 8.87 -3.73
C LEU A 124 11.58 9.19 -2.42
N TYR A 125 11.29 8.16 -1.62
CA TYR A 125 10.58 8.32 -0.34
C TYR A 125 11.43 9.04 0.71
N LEU A 126 12.74 8.76 0.78
CA LEU A 126 13.63 9.43 1.72
C LEU A 126 13.92 10.89 1.34
N GLN A 127 14.03 11.18 0.05
CA GLN A 127 14.27 12.54 -0.44
C GLN A 127 12.99 13.38 -0.47
N GLY A 128 11.81 12.76 -0.35
CA GLY A 128 10.51 13.44 -0.38
C GLY A 128 10.20 14.13 -1.71
N ASN A 129 10.91 13.75 -2.78
CA ASN A 129 10.95 14.52 -4.02
C ASN A 129 9.91 13.98 -5.02
N PHE A 130 8.65 14.35 -4.82
CA PHE A 130 7.50 13.91 -5.63
C PHE A 130 7.12 14.90 -6.75
N GLU A 131 8.03 15.80 -7.14
CA GLU A 131 7.81 16.86 -8.14
C GLU A 131 7.80 16.38 -9.60
#